data_AF-A0A2T9YGY3-F1
#
_entry.id   AF-A0A2T9YGY3-F1
#
_cell.length_a   1.000
_cell.length_b   1.000
_cell.length_c   1.000
_cell.angle_alpha   90.00
_cell.angle_beta   90.00
_cell.angle_gamma   90.00
#
_symmetry.space_group_name_H-M   'P 1'
#
loop_
_entity.id
_entity.type
_entity.pdbx_description
1 polymer ?
#
loop_
_entity_poly.entity_id
_entity_poly.type
_entity_poly.pdbx_seq_one_letter_code
_entity_poly.pdbx_strand_id
1 'polypeptide(L)'
;MNAFSLKFASQMRAFSLVSNTLKSRAPASITSRISPVLPRSFSSLITSKSSFLTKKSLPTMKPILTANMATLNQMIRGRWSRQKKKSKSRALEKSPQKRGVCTKVYIMKPKKPNSAERKVARVRLTNGRNIIAYIPGEGHNLQEHSVVLVRGGRVPDLPGVLYHLVRGALDFQGVQGRSKSRSKYGAPKPKK
;
A
#
# COMPACT_ATOMS: atom_id res chain seq x y z
N MET A 1 82.32 -15.35 12.02
CA MET A 1 81.36 -15.51 10.90
C MET A 1 79.98 -15.10 11.42
N ASN A 2 79.84 -13.83 11.79
CA ASN A 2 79.22 -12.73 11.01
C ASN A 2 77.70 -12.78 11.22
N ALA A 3 77.12 -12.03 12.17
CA ALA A 3 77.00 -10.57 12.23
C ALA A 3 76.34 -10.00 10.96
N PHE A 4 75.12 -9.48 11.10
CA PHE A 4 74.70 -8.09 10.82
C PHE A 4 73.15 -8.03 10.87
N SER A 5 72.54 -7.34 11.84
CA SER A 5 72.21 -5.90 11.80
C SER A 5 71.10 -5.60 10.77
N LEU A 6 69.95 -5.00 11.04
CA LEU A 6 69.54 -3.92 11.96
C LEU A 6 68.03 -4.09 12.24
N LYS A 7 67.52 -3.98 13.47
CA LYS A 7 67.23 -2.74 14.22
C LYS A 7 66.38 -1.73 13.44
N PHE A 8 65.13 -1.59 13.87
CA PHE A 8 64.41 -0.33 14.14
C PHE A 8 63.09 -0.78 14.79
N ALA A 9 62.98 -1.05 16.09
CA ALA A 9 63.24 -0.16 17.22
C ALA A 9 62.82 1.28 16.93
N SER A 10 61.59 1.65 17.32
CA SER A 10 61.40 2.45 18.53
C SER A 10 60.24 3.47 18.42
N GLN A 11 59.45 3.50 19.49
CA GLN A 11 58.85 4.69 20.12
C GLN A 11 57.74 5.45 19.37
N MET A 12 56.50 5.44 19.88
CA MET A 12 55.98 6.20 21.04
C MET A 12 55.68 7.67 20.76
N ARG A 13 54.57 8.12 21.37
CA ARG A 13 54.02 9.48 21.55
C ARG A 13 53.01 9.87 20.45
N ALA A 14 51.70 9.90 20.73
CA ALA A 14 50.93 10.65 21.73
C ALA A 14 50.83 12.15 21.44
N PHE A 15 49.60 12.69 21.62
CA PHE A 15 49.21 14.11 21.67
C PHE A 15 49.29 14.87 20.32
N SER A 16 48.38 15.75 19.91
CA SER A 16 47.14 16.28 20.47
C SER A 16 46.39 17.12 19.42
N LEU A 17 45.06 17.14 19.53
CA LEU A 17 44.17 18.32 19.49
C LEU A 17 44.01 19.19 18.22
N VAL A 18 42.84 19.84 18.24
CA VAL A 18 42.37 21.03 17.49
C VAL A 18 41.48 20.66 16.28
N SER A 19 40.20 20.36 16.53
CA SER A 19 39.03 21.28 16.45
C SER A 19 38.49 21.39 15.01
N ASN A 20 37.19 21.24 14.72
CA ASN A 20 36.16 22.23 15.02
C ASN A 20 34.74 21.72 14.64
N THR A 21 33.79 22.07 15.51
CA THR A 21 32.42 22.58 15.24
C THR A 21 31.32 21.69 14.62
N LEU A 22 30.50 21.14 15.52
CA LEU A 22 29.03 21.24 15.65
C LEU A 22 28.23 21.96 14.55
N LYS A 23 27.15 21.29 14.05
CA LYS A 23 25.87 21.98 13.81
C LYS A 23 24.66 21.03 13.84
N SER A 24 24.05 20.91 15.01
CA SER A 24 22.64 20.52 15.19
C SER A 24 21.73 21.72 14.92
N ARG A 25 20.59 21.54 14.25
CA ARG A 25 19.57 22.59 14.09
C ARG A 25 18.19 22.04 14.46
N ALA A 26 17.66 22.51 15.59
CA ALA A 26 16.27 22.41 15.99
C ALA A 26 15.44 23.54 15.33
N PRO A 27 14.12 23.39 15.15
CA PRO A 27 13.23 24.49 14.79
C PRO A 27 12.63 25.18 16.04
N ALA A 28 12.68 26.51 16.02
CA ALA A 28 12.19 27.40 17.07
C ALA A 28 10.69 27.76 16.90
N SER A 29 10.03 27.95 18.03
CA SER A 29 8.73 28.59 18.22
C SER A 29 8.83 30.12 18.20
N ILE A 30 7.93 30.82 17.51
CA ILE A 30 7.69 32.28 17.71
C ILE A 30 6.19 32.57 17.61
N THR A 31 5.69 33.15 18.69
CA THR A 31 4.40 33.83 18.88
C THR A 31 4.44 35.24 18.29
N SER A 32 3.32 35.78 17.81
CA SER A 32 2.69 36.99 18.41
C SER A 32 1.53 37.56 17.57
N ARG A 33 0.64 38.21 18.32
CA ARG A 33 -0.59 38.93 18.01
C ARG A 33 -0.41 39.99 16.93
N ILE A 34 -1.50 40.33 16.21
CA ILE A 34 -1.94 41.70 15.89
C ILE A 34 -3.43 41.64 15.46
N SER A 35 -4.28 42.35 16.19
CA SER A 35 -5.52 43.01 15.74
C SER A 35 -5.19 44.50 15.56
N PRO A 36 -5.87 45.37 14.75
CA PRO A 36 -7.17 45.95 15.19
C PRO A 36 -8.07 46.68 14.13
N VAL A 37 -9.22 47.20 14.64
CA VAL A 37 -10.00 48.43 14.27
C VAL A 37 -11.09 48.45 13.18
N LEU A 38 -12.30 48.87 13.61
CA LEU A 38 -13.47 49.41 12.88
C LEU A 38 -13.34 50.91 12.50
N PRO A 39 -14.17 51.41 11.56
CA PRO A 39 -15.09 52.51 11.93
C PRO A 39 -16.53 52.27 11.40
N ARG A 40 -17.63 52.48 12.16
CA ARG A 40 -18.37 53.75 12.44
C ARG A 40 -18.55 54.63 11.19
N SER A 41 -19.68 55.22 10.80
CA SER A 41 -21.11 55.25 11.17
C SER A 41 -21.68 56.44 10.37
N PHE A 42 -22.85 56.36 9.72
CA PHE A 42 -23.61 57.58 9.41
C PHE A 42 -25.13 57.30 9.44
N SER A 43 -25.82 58.14 10.20
CA SER A 43 -27.27 58.35 10.34
C SER A 43 -27.87 58.88 9.01
N SER A 44 -29.17 59.08 8.76
CA SER A 44 -30.36 59.33 9.60
C SER A 44 -31.61 59.40 8.69
N LEU A 45 -32.73 58.85 9.19
CA LEU A 45 -34.10 59.42 9.31
C LEU A 45 -34.94 59.97 8.11
N ILE A 46 -36.26 59.75 8.31
CA ILE A 46 -37.48 60.47 7.83
C ILE A 46 -37.98 60.09 6.42
N THR A 47 -39.26 59.94 6.08
CA THR A 47 -40.60 59.74 6.69
C THR A 47 -41.56 59.59 5.49
N SER A 48 -42.65 58.83 5.62
CA SER A 48 -44.03 59.18 5.17
C SER A 48 -44.86 57.98 4.68
N LYS A 49 -46.16 58.11 4.93
CA LYS A 49 -47.25 57.12 4.86
C LYS A 49 -47.78 56.87 3.44
N SER A 50 -48.70 55.89 3.39
CA SER A 50 -49.69 55.59 2.33
C SER A 50 -49.17 54.64 1.25
N SER A 51 -49.91 53.68 0.68
CA SER A 51 -51.30 53.25 0.81
C SER A 51 -51.46 51.96 -0.01
N PHE A 52 -52.39 51.11 0.43
CA PHE A 52 -53.27 50.26 -0.39
C PHE A 52 -52.71 49.35 -1.51
N LEU A 53 -52.99 48.04 -1.32
CA LEU A 53 -53.38 47.04 -2.32
C LEU A 53 -52.34 46.75 -3.43
N THR A 54 -51.76 45.56 -3.48
CA THR A 54 -52.47 44.36 -3.97
C THR A 54 -51.68 43.12 -3.59
N LYS A 55 -52.40 42.04 -3.23
CA LYS A 55 -51.84 40.69 -3.06
C LYS A 55 -51.20 40.23 -4.37
N LYS A 56 -49.88 40.38 -4.52
CA LYS A 56 -49.11 39.49 -5.38
C LYS A 56 -48.60 38.37 -4.49
N SER A 57 -49.35 37.27 -4.46
CA SER A 57 -48.83 36.00 -3.95
C SER A 57 -47.54 35.74 -4.71
N LEU A 58 -46.40 35.81 -4.00
CA LEU A 58 -45.15 35.27 -4.48
C LEU A 58 -45.46 33.83 -4.93
N PRO A 59 -45.11 33.43 -6.16
CA PRO A 59 -45.26 32.06 -6.56
C PRO A 59 -44.50 31.24 -5.52
N THR A 60 -45.21 30.38 -4.79
CA THR A 60 -44.60 29.35 -3.97
C THR A 60 -43.73 28.56 -4.93
N MET A 61 -42.43 28.88 -4.92
CA MET A 61 -41.41 28.13 -5.64
C MET A 61 -41.58 26.71 -5.17
N LYS A 62 -42.22 25.86 -5.99
CA LYS A 62 -42.28 24.43 -5.73
C LYS A 62 -40.83 24.01 -5.49
N PRO A 63 -40.49 23.44 -4.32
CA PRO A 63 -39.11 23.12 -4.02
C PRO A 63 -38.61 22.24 -5.17
N ILE A 64 -37.59 22.74 -5.86
CA ILE A 64 -36.91 22.02 -6.93
C ILE A 64 -36.56 20.66 -6.34
N LEU A 65 -37.20 19.65 -6.90
CA LEU A 65 -37.28 18.27 -6.46
C LEU A 65 -36.04 17.83 -5.65
N THR A 66 -36.22 17.75 -4.34
CA THR A 66 -35.38 17.01 -3.38
C THR A 66 -35.48 15.49 -3.60
N ALA A 67 -35.58 15.04 -4.86
CA ALA A 67 -35.79 13.65 -5.24
C ALA A 67 -34.61 12.72 -4.90
N ASN A 68 -33.48 13.29 -4.47
CA ASN A 68 -32.29 12.54 -4.08
C ASN A 68 -32.12 12.34 -2.56
N MET A 69 -33.02 12.85 -1.71
CA MET A 69 -32.92 12.64 -0.26
C MET A 69 -33.88 11.56 0.21
N ALA A 70 -33.34 10.51 0.83
CA ALA A 70 -34.15 9.48 1.45
C ALA A 70 -34.89 10.07 2.66
N THR A 71 -36.19 9.82 2.75
CA THR A 71 -36.98 10.28 3.89
C THR A 71 -36.75 9.38 5.11
N LEU A 72 -36.97 9.93 6.31
CA LEU A 72 -36.81 9.19 7.58
C LEU A 72 -37.68 7.92 7.60
N ASN A 73 -38.91 8.02 7.12
CA ASN A 73 -39.83 6.89 6.99
C ASN A 73 -39.34 5.82 6.00
N GLN A 74 -38.62 6.22 4.93
CA GLN A 74 -38.00 5.26 4.01
C GLN A 74 -36.81 4.54 4.65
N MET A 75 -36.03 5.24 5.49
CA MET A 75 -34.95 4.61 6.27
C MET A 75 -35.50 3.63 7.30
N ILE A 76 -36.55 4.00 8.05
CA ILE A 76 -37.23 3.13 9.03
C ILE A 76 -37.77 1.87 8.34
N ARG A 77 -38.31 2.00 7.12
CA ARG A 77 -38.79 0.88 6.29
C ARG A 77 -37.68 0.00 5.70
N GLY A 78 -36.41 0.21 6.08
CA GLY A 78 -35.31 -0.66 5.69
C GLY A 78 -34.72 -0.39 4.31
N ARG A 79 -34.88 0.83 3.75
CA ARG A 79 -34.27 1.21 2.45
C ARG A 79 -32.75 1.07 2.43
N TRP A 80 -32.08 1.09 3.58
CA TRP A 80 -30.62 0.97 3.68
C TRP A 80 -30.16 -0.49 3.71
N SER A 81 -29.36 -0.89 2.72
CA SER A 81 -28.61 -2.16 2.76
C SER A 81 -27.10 -1.91 2.75
N ARG A 82 -26.38 -2.59 3.65
CA ARG A 82 -24.90 -2.54 3.65
C ARG A 82 -24.36 -3.33 2.45
N GLN A 83 -23.64 -2.65 1.56
CA GLN A 83 -23.00 -3.28 0.42
C GLN A 83 -21.90 -4.26 0.88
N LYS A 84 -22.08 -5.55 0.61
CA LYS A 84 -21.12 -6.60 0.99
C LYS A 84 -19.93 -6.58 0.03
N LYS A 85 -18.72 -6.27 0.54
CA LYS A 85 -17.49 -6.35 -0.24
C LYS A 85 -17.00 -7.80 -0.33
N LYS A 86 -16.68 -8.27 -1.55
CA LYS A 86 -16.08 -9.59 -1.76
C LYS A 86 -14.57 -9.52 -1.51
N SER A 87 -14.01 -10.55 -0.86
CA SER A 87 -12.57 -10.66 -0.69
C SER A 87 -11.88 -10.90 -2.04
N LYS A 88 -10.72 -10.26 -2.25
CA LYS A 88 -9.87 -10.46 -3.43
C LYS A 88 -9.26 -11.87 -3.47
N SER A 89 -9.07 -12.49 -2.30
CA SER A 89 -8.45 -13.81 -2.12
C SER A 89 -9.46 -14.86 -1.63
N ARG A 90 -10.59 -14.97 -2.33
CA ARG A 90 -11.71 -15.84 -1.91
C ARG A 90 -11.32 -17.32 -1.73
N ALA A 91 -10.33 -17.82 -2.48
CA ALA A 91 -9.88 -19.21 -2.39
C ALA A 91 -9.15 -19.55 -1.08
N LEU A 92 -8.66 -18.56 -0.33
CA LEU A 92 -7.98 -18.79 0.94
C LEU A 92 -8.94 -18.86 2.14
N GLU A 93 -10.24 -18.55 1.97
CA GLU A 93 -11.24 -18.71 3.05
C GLU A 93 -10.83 -18.05 4.37
N LYS A 94 -10.38 -16.79 4.28
CA LYS A 94 -9.87 -15.98 5.41
C LYS A 94 -8.57 -16.50 6.06
N SER A 95 -7.94 -17.55 5.55
CA SER A 95 -6.59 -17.92 5.97
C SER A 95 -5.54 -17.02 5.28
N PRO A 96 -4.41 -16.74 5.94
CA PRO A 96 -3.34 -15.95 5.32
C PRO A 96 -2.65 -16.71 4.18
N GLN A 97 -2.48 -18.02 4.36
CA GLN A 97 -1.80 -18.92 3.45
C GLN A 97 -2.55 -20.26 3.41
N LYS A 98 -2.44 -21.01 2.30
CA LYS A 98 -2.92 -22.40 2.21
C LYS A 98 -1.90 -23.27 1.48
N ARG A 99 -1.77 -24.51 1.93
CA ARG A 99 -1.04 -25.56 1.22
C ARG A 99 -1.82 -25.99 -0.03
N GLY A 100 -1.11 -26.32 -1.10
CA GLY A 100 -1.67 -26.91 -2.31
C GLY A 100 -0.64 -27.72 -3.07
N VAL A 101 -1.12 -28.44 -4.08
CA VAL A 101 -0.30 -29.28 -4.97
C VAL A 101 -0.37 -28.72 -6.38
N CYS A 102 0.78 -28.57 -7.03
CA CYS A 102 0.85 -28.13 -8.42
C CYS A 102 0.25 -29.19 -9.35
N THR A 103 -0.71 -28.79 -10.18
CA THR A 103 -1.27 -29.64 -11.23
C THR A 103 -0.49 -29.51 -12.52
N LYS A 104 -0.19 -28.26 -12.93
CA LYS A 104 0.64 -27.99 -14.10
C LYS A 104 1.40 -26.69 -13.94
N VAL A 105 2.62 -26.64 -14.47
CA VAL A 105 3.46 -25.43 -14.49
C VAL A 105 3.60 -24.99 -15.94
N TYR A 106 3.31 -23.73 -16.23
CA TYR A 106 3.29 -23.20 -17.59
C TYR A 106 3.57 -21.71 -17.62
N ILE A 107 3.71 -21.15 -18.81
CA ILE A 107 4.00 -19.74 -19.04
C ILE A 107 2.73 -19.06 -19.57
N MET A 108 2.43 -17.86 -19.07
CA MET A 108 1.37 -17.00 -19.58
C MET A 108 1.95 -15.68 -20.09
N LYS A 109 1.46 -15.20 -21.23
CA LYS A 109 1.76 -13.86 -21.73
C LYS A 109 0.89 -12.82 -20.99
N PRO A 110 1.42 -11.66 -20.62
CA PRO A 110 0.69 -10.61 -19.93
C PRO A 110 -0.33 -9.92 -20.85
N LYS A 111 -1.22 -9.12 -20.25
CA LYS A 111 -2.06 -8.17 -21.00
C LYS A 111 -1.20 -7.09 -21.67
N LYS A 112 -1.62 -6.61 -22.84
CA LYS A 112 -1.10 -5.38 -23.48
C LYS A 112 -1.23 -4.22 -22.46
N PRO A 113 -0.25 -3.32 -22.27
CA PRO A 113 0.89 -2.95 -23.12
C PRO A 113 2.17 -3.78 -22.91
N ASN A 114 2.19 -4.67 -21.93
CA ASN A 114 3.42 -5.35 -21.53
C ASN A 114 3.68 -6.57 -22.44
N SER A 115 4.95 -6.92 -22.60
CA SER A 115 5.41 -8.15 -23.26
C SER A 115 6.44 -8.83 -22.36
N ALA A 116 6.16 -10.08 -21.97
CA ALA A 116 7.06 -10.89 -21.16
C ALA A 116 6.54 -12.33 -21.10
N GLU A 117 7.37 -13.21 -20.56
CA GLU A 117 6.96 -14.56 -20.17
C GLU A 117 6.81 -14.64 -18.67
N ARG A 118 5.57 -14.83 -18.21
CA ARG A 118 5.27 -14.95 -16.79
C ARG A 118 5.10 -16.41 -16.42
N LYS A 119 5.93 -16.88 -15.50
CA LYS A 119 5.89 -18.26 -14.98
C LYS A 119 4.75 -18.40 -13.97
N VAL A 120 3.86 -19.35 -14.19
CA VAL A 120 2.66 -19.58 -13.37
C VAL A 120 2.45 -21.07 -13.15
N ALA A 121 1.78 -21.40 -12.05
CA ALA A 121 1.37 -22.75 -11.73
C ALA A 121 -0.14 -22.81 -11.52
N ARG A 122 -0.78 -23.86 -12.05
CA ARG A 122 -2.09 -24.29 -11.58
C ARG A 122 -1.90 -25.11 -10.31
N VAL A 123 -2.63 -24.76 -9.27
CA VAL A 123 -2.51 -25.38 -7.94
C VAL A 123 -3.88 -25.81 -7.46
N ARG A 124 -3.99 -27.07 -7.04
CA ARG A 124 -5.13 -27.58 -6.28
C ARG A 124 -4.85 -27.36 -4.80
N LEU A 125 -5.61 -26.45 -4.19
CA LEU A 125 -5.50 -26.17 -2.77
C LEU A 125 -6.08 -27.33 -1.94
N THR A 126 -5.68 -27.39 -0.68
CA THR A 126 -6.22 -28.33 0.33
C THR A 126 -7.74 -28.25 0.51
N ASN A 127 -8.37 -27.10 0.21
CA ASN A 127 -9.83 -26.95 0.22
C ASN A 127 -10.53 -27.41 -1.08
N GLY A 128 -9.81 -28.10 -1.96
CA GLY A 128 -10.33 -28.63 -3.22
C GLY A 128 -10.46 -27.60 -4.35
N ARG A 129 -10.16 -26.32 -4.10
CA ARG A 129 -10.25 -25.27 -5.14
C ARG A 129 -9.01 -25.27 -6.03
N ASN A 130 -9.24 -25.20 -7.33
CA ASN A 130 -8.19 -25.03 -8.32
C ASN A 130 -7.96 -23.55 -8.59
N ILE A 131 -6.72 -23.10 -8.43
CA ILE A 131 -6.32 -21.71 -8.63
C ILE A 131 -5.12 -21.60 -9.57
N ILE A 132 -4.88 -20.41 -10.08
CA ILE A 132 -3.66 -20.07 -10.81
C ILE A 132 -2.83 -19.15 -9.90
N ALA A 133 -1.59 -19.54 -9.64
CA ALA A 133 -0.66 -18.83 -8.78
C ALA A 133 0.60 -18.43 -9.55
N TYR A 134 1.09 -17.21 -9.28
CA TYR A 134 2.32 -16.70 -9.86
C TYR A 134 3.55 -17.22 -9.13
N ILE A 135 4.58 -17.56 -9.90
CA ILE A 135 5.89 -18.00 -9.41
C ILE A 135 6.80 -16.77 -9.35
N PRO A 136 7.12 -16.24 -8.14
CA PRO A 136 7.92 -15.03 -8.02
C PRO A 136 9.42 -15.30 -8.12
N GLY A 137 10.13 -14.37 -8.77
CA GLY A 137 11.59 -14.38 -8.88
C GLY A 137 12.08 -15.02 -10.17
N GLU A 138 13.39 -15.21 -10.23
CA GLU A 138 14.08 -15.88 -11.34
C GLU A 138 14.24 -17.36 -11.05
N GLY A 139 14.09 -18.19 -12.08
CA GLY A 139 14.15 -19.65 -11.96
C GLY A 139 13.08 -20.26 -11.05
N HIS A 140 12.82 -21.55 -11.21
CA HIS A 140 11.99 -22.33 -10.28
C HIS A 140 12.28 -23.82 -10.45
N ASN A 141 12.05 -24.57 -9.39
CA ASN A 141 12.19 -26.03 -9.35
C ASN A 141 10.84 -26.76 -9.42
N LEU A 142 9.72 -26.04 -9.58
CA LEU A 142 8.41 -26.66 -9.46
C LEU A 142 8.10 -27.52 -10.67
N GLN A 143 7.67 -28.74 -10.37
CA GLN A 143 7.18 -29.71 -11.33
C GLN A 143 5.70 -29.99 -11.05
N GLU A 144 5.11 -30.89 -11.81
CA GLU A 144 3.82 -31.45 -11.46
C GLU A 144 3.92 -32.17 -10.11
N HIS A 145 2.85 -32.14 -9.32
CA HIS A 145 2.75 -32.74 -7.99
C HIS A 145 3.62 -32.13 -6.88
N SER A 146 4.46 -31.13 -7.18
CA SER A 146 5.18 -30.41 -6.12
C SER A 146 4.20 -29.74 -5.15
N VAL A 147 4.47 -29.87 -3.85
CA VAL A 147 3.68 -29.27 -2.79
C VAL A 147 4.18 -27.86 -2.53
N VAL A 148 3.26 -26.91 -2.55
CA VAL A 148 3.57 -25.47 -2.47
C VAL A 148 2.69 -24.75 -1.46
N LEU A 149 3.25 -23.68 -0.90
CA LEU A 149 2.53 -22.77 -0.02
C LEU A 149 2.06 -21.55 -0.82
N VAL A 150 0.75 -21.31 -0.79
CA VAL A 150 0.10 -20.23 -1.54
C VAL A 150 -0.27 -19.09 -0.60
N ARG A 151 0.00 -17.86 -1.02
CA ARG A 151 -0.46 -16.63 -0.37
C ARG A 151 -1.31 -15.77 -1.31
N GLY A 152 -2.06 -14.84 -0.73
CA GLY A 152 -2.82 -13.85 -1.50
C GLY A 152 -1.91 -12.84 -2.21
N GLY A 153 -2.36 -12.38 -3.38
CA GLY A 153 -1.79 -11.23 -4.08
C GLY A 153 -2.01 -11.34 -5.59
N ARG A 154 -2.64 -10.32 -6.17
CA ARG A 154 -2.95 -10.29 -7.59
C ARG A 154 -1.75 -9.81 -8.38
N VAL A 155 -1.45 -10.50 -9.47
CA VAL A 155 -0.53 -9.98 -10.50
C VAL A 155 -1.33 -9.04 -11.40
N PRO A 156 -0.97 -7.74 -11.48
CA PRO A 156 -1.76 -6.76 -12.24
C PRO A 156 -1.72 -7.01 -13.75
N ASP A 157 -0.65 -7.64 -14.24
CA ASP A 157 -0.40 -7.92 -15.65
C ASP A 157 -1.16 -9.14 -16.18
N LEU A 158 -1.42 -10.12 -15.33
CA LEU A 158 -2.02 -11.40 -15.74
C LEU A 158 -3.50 -11.44 -15.34
N PRO A 159 -4.42 -11.62 -16.30
CA PRO A 159 -5.82 -11.86 -15.96
C PRO A 159 -5.97 -13.21 -15.25
N GLY A 160 -6.80 -13.26 -14.22
CA GLY A 160 -7.11 -14.50 -13.48
C GLY A 160 -6.04 -14.98 -12.48
N VAL A 161 -4.85 -14.38 -12.44
CA VAL A 161 -3.78 -14.75 -11.50
C VAL A 161 -3.87 -13.90 -10.23
N LEU A 162 -4.55 -14.44 -9.22
CA LEU A 162 -4.91 -13.73 -7.98
C LEU A 162 -4.03 -14.11 -6.77
N TYR A 163 -3.13 -15.07 -6.94
CA TYR A 163 -2.33 -15.65 -5.87
C TYR A 163 -0.86 -15.70 -6.25
N HIS A 164 -0.01 -15.76 -5.22
CA HIS A 164 1.43 -15.98 -5.36
C HIS A 164 1.86 -17.21 -4.58
N LEU A 165 2.88 -17.89 -5.09
CA LEU A 165 3.60 -18.89 -4.32
C LEU A 165 4.62 -18.24 -3.39
N VAL A 166 4.83 -18.85 -2.22
CA VAL A 166 5.82 -18.44 -1.22
C VAL A 166 7.13 -19.19 -1.49
N ARG A 167 8.22 -18.49 -1.78
CA ARG A 167 9.56 -19.09 -1.98
C ARG A 167 10.15 -19.56 -0.65
N GLY A 168 10.94 -20.63 -0.72
CA GLY A 168 11.64 -21.20 0.43
C GLY A 168 10.70 -21.93 1.39
N ALA A 169 9.55 -22.40 0.91
CA ALA A 169 8.55 -23.10 1.71
C ALA A 169 8.11 -24.39 0.99
N LEU A 170 8.01 -25.49 1.75
CA LEU A 170 7.74 -26.83 1.24
C LEU A 170 8.72 -27.18 0.11
N ASP A 171 8.24 -27.71 -1.02
CA ASP A 171 9.11 -28.13 -2.14
C ASP A 171 9.60 -26.94 -2.97
N PHE A 172 9.09 -25.73 -2.70
CA PHE A 172 9.44 -24.55 -3.48
C PHE A 172 10.71 -23.89 -2.95
N GLN A 173 11.83 -24.20 -3.59
CA GLN A 173 13.15 -23.66 -3.24
C GLN A 173 13.26 -22.12 -3.39
N GLY A 174 14.19 -21.53 -2.65
CA GLY A 174 14.53 -20.10 -2.72
C GLY A 174 15.11 -19.68 -4.08
N VAL A 175 15.28 -18.38 -4.31
CA VAL A 175 16.05 -17.89 -5.47
C VAL A 175 17.54 -17.96 -5.16
N GLN A 176 18.32 -18.63 -6.01
CA GLN A 176 19.77 -18.76 -5.85
C GLN A 176 20.48 -17.42 -6.14
N GLY A 177 21.60 -17.15 -5.47
CA GLY A 177 22.45 -15.98 -5.73
C GLY A 177 21.83 -14.61 -5.38
N ARG A 178 20.65 -14.56 -4.75
CA ARG A 178 19.94 -13.29 -4.52
C ARG A 178 20.48 -12.54 -3.30
N SER A 179 21.14 -11.40 -3.54
CA SER A 179 21.70 -10.54 -2.48
C SER A 179 20.69 -9.55 -1.87
N LYS A 180 19.76 -9.01 -2.67
CA LYS A 180 18.76 -8.01 -2.24
C LYS A 180 17.35 -8.60 -2.07
N SER A 181 16.62 -8.09 -1.07
CA SER A 181 15.25 -8.54 -0.73
C SER A 181 15.15 -10.05 -0.47
N ARG A 182 16.21 -10.64 0.12
CA ARG A 182 16.39 -12.09 0.31
C ARG A 182 15.22 -12.78 1.00
N SER A 183 14.62 -12.13 2.01
CA SER A 183 13.51 -12.66 2.80
C SER A 183 12.25 -12.93 1.97
N LYS A 184 11.98 -12.11 0.94
CA LYS A 184 10.81 -12.29 0.06
C LYS A 184 10.93 -13.50 -0.86
N TYR A 185 12.16 -13.91 -1.17
CA TYR A 185 12.47 -14.94 -2.16
C TYR A 185 13.12 -16.19 -1.55
N GLY A 186 13.11 -16.31 -0.21
CA GLY A 186 13.64 -17.49 0.49
C GLY A 186 15.13 -17.71 0.31
N ALA A 187 15.92 -16.64 0.09
CA ALA A 187 17.37 -16.74 -0.08
C ALA A 187 18.10 -16.62 1.27
N PRO A 188 18.99 -17.57 1.65
CA PRO A 188 19.76 -17.49 2.88
C PRO A 188 20.78 -16.32 2.84
N LYS A 189 21.29 -15.92 4.01
CA LYS A 189 22.36 -14.91 4.06
C LYS A 189 23.64 -15.54 3.50
N PRO A 190 24.31 -14.92 2.51
CA PRO A 190 25.59 -15.44 2.03
C PRO A 190 26.61 -15.41 3.18
N LYS A 191 27.42 -16.47 3.28
CA LYS A 191 28.58 -16.50 4.16
C LYS A 191 29.61 -15.52 3.56
N LYS A 192 30.10 -14.60 4.40
CA LYS A 192 31.18 -13.68 4.05
C LYS A 192 32.51 -14.33 4.40
#